data_AF-A0A5M3M9V0-F1
#
_entry.id   AF-A0A5M3M9V0-F1
#
_cell.length_a   1.000
_cell.length_b   1.000
_cell.length_c   1.000
_cell.angle_alpha   90.00
_cell.angle_beta   90.00
_cell.angle_gamma   90.00
#
_symmetry.space_group_name_H-M   'P 1'
#
loop_
_entity.id
_entity.type
_entity.pdbx_description
1 polymer ?
#
loop_
_entity_poly.entity_id
_entity_poly.type
_entity_poly.pdbx_seq_one_letter_code
_entity_poly.pdbx_strand_id
1 'polypeptide(L)'
;SKKALNIYENTGIFTSACQHGIMQKVCKMVRSGELAKHSLATVAYLLDVHRNNVGLGQDTGCDFSKTVASNRLLSNKACAQNLMICVKTFHRYAHNCLCQLNFHPLYIPGSGLSDLKQMEHMFLASNDTTCLICYTSTFHYMQALDLF
;
A
#
# COMPACT_ATOMS: atom_id res chain seq x y z
N SER A 1 -14.37 -17.15 5.42
CA SER A 1 -14.28 -17.75 4.08
C SER A 1 -12.82 -18.06 3.75
N LYS A 2 -12.33 -19.29 3.99
CA LYS A 2 -10.96 -19.73 3.62
C LYS A 2 -10.92 -20.57 2.34
N LYS A 3 -12.06 -21.15 1.92
CA LYS A 3 -12.14 -22.08 0.78
C LYS A 3 -11.92 -21.42 -0.59
N ALA A 4 -12.30 -20.15 -0.76
CA ALA A 4 -12.17 -19.46 -2.05
C ALA A 4 -10.71 -19.18 -2.48
N LEU A 5 -9.80 -19.01 -1.52
CA LEU A 5 -8.39 -18.65 -1.79
C LEU A 5 -7.53 -19.82 -2.30
N ASN A 6 -7.96 -21.07 -2.11
CA ASN A 6 -7.19 -22.24 -2.55
C ASN A 6 -7.38 -22.60 -4.03
N ILE A 7 -8.38 -22.01 -4.70
CA ILE A 7 -8.67 -22.27 -6.11
C ILE A 7 -7.76 -21.43 -7.02
N TYR A 8 -7.36 -20.25 -6.56
CA TYR A 8 -6.60 -19.29 -7.34
C TYR A 8 -5.16 -19.17 -6.80
N GLU A 9 -4.18 -19.33 -7.70
CA GLU A 9 -2.77 -19.13 -7.35
C GLU A 9 -2.48 -17.67 -6.99
N ASN A 10 -3.04 -16.74 -7.75
CA ASN A 10 -3.03 -15.31 -7.45
C ASN A 10 -4.35 -14.93 -6.78
N THR A 11 -4.26 -14.43 -5.55
CA THR A 11 -5.41 -14.04 -4.73
C THR A 11 -5.62 -12.52 -4.70
N GLY A 12 -4.73 -11.75 -5.34
CA GLY A 12 -4.88 -10.32 -5.55
C GLY A 12 -3.55 -9.60 -5.75
N ILE A 13 -3.58 -8.27 -5.76
CA ILE A 13 -2.37 -7.45 -5.85
C ILE A 13 -2.29 -6.47 -4.68
N PHE A 14 -1.08 -6.23 -4.20
CA PHE A 14 -0.75 -5.16 -3.27
C PHE A 14 0.05 -4.12 -4.03
N THR A 15 -0.37 -2.86 -3.98
CA THR A 15 0.19 -1.79 -4.82
C THR A 15 0.53 -0.57 -4.00
N SER A 16 1.46 0.22 -4.51
CA SER A 16 1.77 1.55 -4.01
C SER A 16 1.95 2.50 -5.18
N ALA A 17 1.61 3.76 -4.96
CA ALA A 17 1.76 4.82 -5.93
C ALA A 17 2.19 6.11 -5.23
N CYS A 18 2.78 7.02 -6.00
CA CYS A 18 3.08 8.36 -5.52
C CYS A 18 1.82 9.24 -5.52
N GLN A 19 1.91 10.40 -4.90
CA GLN A 19 0.86 11.42 -4.89
C GLN A 19 0.45 11.92 -6.30
N HIS A 20 1.27 11.69 -7.33
CA HIS A 20 0.95 12.04 -8.72
C HIS A 20 0.19 10.93 -9.47
N GLY A 21 -0.24 9.87 -8.79
CA GLY A 21 -0.97 8.76 -9.40
C GLY A 21 -0.11 7.76 -10.19
N ILE A 22 1.22 7.86 -10.10
CA ILE A 22 2.14 6.93 -10.76
C ILE A 22 2.42 5.74 -9.86
N MET A 23 2.18 4.51 -10.35
CA MET A 23 2.48 3.26 -9.65
C MET A 23 3.99 3.14 -9.37
N GLN A 24 4.32 2.90 -8.10
CA GLN A 24 5.70 2.74 -7.63
C GLN A 24 6.08 1.27 -7.48
N LYS A 25 5.15 0.45 -6.99
CA LYS A 25 5.35 -0.99 -6.82
C LYS A 25 4.03 -1.73 -6.92
N VAL A 26 4.05 -2.87 -7.62
CA VAL A 26 2.97 -3.85 -7.66
C VAL A 26 3.53 -5.20 -7.20
N CYS A 27 2.84 -5.85 -6.28
CA CYS A 27 3.20 -7.13 -5.69
C CYS A 27 2.01 -8.09 -5.80
N LYS A 28 2.20 -9.26 -6.42
CA LYS A 28 1.16 -10.30 -6.43
C LYS A 28 1.05 -10.94 -5.05
N MET A 29 -0.17 -11.17 -4.62
CA MET A 29 -0.48 -11.97 -3.43
C MET A 29 -0.68 -13.40 -3.90
N VAL A 30 0.30 -14.26 -3.65
CA VAL A 30 0.25 -15.67 -4.09
C VAL A 30 -0.29 -16.52 -2.96
N ARG A 31 -1.46 -17.14 -3.18
CA ARG A 31 -2.15 -18.03 -2.23
C ARG A 31 -2.29 -17.41 -0.83
N SER A 32 -2.42 -16.09 -0.73
CA SER A 32 -2.56 -15.36 0.54
C SER A 32 -3.45 -14.14 0.41
N GLY A 33 -4.19 -13.79 1.46
CA GLY A 33 -4.84 -12.49 1.51
C GLY A 33 -3.83 -11.34 1.70
N GLU A 34 -4.35 -10.16 1.99
CA GLU A 34 -3.55 -9.03 2.41
C GLU A 34 -2.88 -9.33 3.76
N LEU A 35 -1.55 -9.43 3.74
CA LEU A 35 -0.71 -9.70 4.89
C LEU A 35 0.31 -8.57 5.04
N ALA A 36 0.70 -8.26 6.29
CA ALA A 36 1.66 -7.21 6.61
C ALA A 36 3.00 -7.33 5.85
N LYS A 37 3.39 -8.55 5.44
CA LYS A 37 4.60 -8.80 4.63
C LYS A 37 4.63 -7.98 3.34
N HIS A 38 3.48 -7.73 2.71
CA HIS A 38 3.40 -6.98 1.45
C HIS A 38 3.67 -5.49 1.68
N SER A 39 3.06 -4.90 2.71
CA SER A 39 3.31 -3.53 3.11
C SER A 39 4.77 -3.34 3.56
N LEU A 40 5.31 -4.27 4.37
CA LEU A 40 6.72 -4.22 4.81
C LEU A 40 7.70 -4.29 3.64
N ALA A 41 7.48 -5.21 2.69
CA ALA A 41 8.31 -5.32 1.50
C ALA A 41 8.22 -4.07 0.61
N THR A 42 7.02 -3.48 0.53
CA THR A 42 6.80 -2.24 -0.22
C THR A 42 7.55 -1.07 0.42
N VAL A 43 7.52 -0.94 1.76
CA VAL A 43 8.31 0.08 2.46
C VAL A 43 9.81 -0.13 2.24
N ALA A 44 10.29 -1.36 2.37
CA ALA A 44 11.71 -1.66 2.14
C ALA A 44 12.14 -1.21 0.73
N TYR A 45 11.33 -1.52 -0.28
CA TYR A 45 11.53 -1.08 -1.66
C TYR A 45 11.49 0.44 -1.81
N LEU A 46 10.49 1.13 -1.25
CA LEU A 46 10.38 2.59 -1.36
C LEU A 46 11.57 3.30 -0.73
N LEU A 47 12.07 2.79 0.40
CA LEU A 47 13.29 3.26 1.05
C LEU A 47 14.57 2.95 0.23
N ASP A 48 14.56 1.87 -0.56
CA ASP A 48 15.61 1.54 -1.54
C ASP A 48 15.56 2.36 -2.83
N VAL A 49 14.43 3.00 -3.15
CA VAL A 49 14.31 3.84 -4.35
C VAL A 49 14.50 5.30 -4.00
N HIS A 50 13.74 5.79 -3.02
CA HIS A 50 13.62 7.21 -2.69
C HIS A 50 14.57 7.66 -1.57
N ARG A 51 15.21 6.71 -0.89
CA ARG A 51 16.12 6.96 0.24
C ARG A 51 15.39 7.61 1.42
N ASN A 52 15.57 8.91 1.61
CA ASN A 52 15.22 9.61 2.85
C ASN A 52 13.89 10.35 2.71
N ASN A 53 13.22 10.57 3.85
CA ASN A 53 12.00 11.36 3.97
C ASN A 53 10.82 10.83 3.13
N VAL A 54 10.68 9.50 3.06
CA VAL A 54 9.55 8.87 2.39
C VAL A 54 8.30 9.03 3.24
N GLY A 55 7.27 9.68 2.67
CA GLY A 55 5.92 9.73 3.24
C GLY A 55 5.06 8.57 2.71
N LEU A 56 4.50 7.78 3.62
CA LEU A 56 3.64 6.64 3.29
C LEU A 56 2.23 6.85 3.86
N GLY A 57 1.23 6.86 2.98
CA GLY A 57 -0.18 6.81 3.37
C GLY A 57 -0.71 5.38 3.42
N GLN A 58 -1.30 4.96 4.54
CA GLN A 58 -1.96 3.65 4.67
C GLN A 58 -3.14 3.72 5.63
N ASP A 59 -4.23 3.00 5.35
CA ASP A 59 -5.45 2.99 6.18
C ASP A 59 -5.19 2.61 7.63
N THR A 60 -4.30 1.64 7.83
CA THR A 60 -3.87 1.15 9.14
C THR A 60 -2.50 1.68 9.54
N GLY A 61 -2.10 2.85 9.02
CA GLY A 61 -0.77 3.46 9.22
C GLY A 61 -0.34 3.55 10.68
N CYS A 62 -1.27 3.83 11.60
CA CYS A 62 -0.95 3.92 13.03
C CYS A 62 -0.46 2.58 13.62
N ASP A 63 -1.10 1.46 13.30
CA ASP A 63 -0.68 0.13 13.78
C ASP A 63 0.46 -0.43 12.94
N PHE A 64 0.47 -0.10 11.66
CA PHE A 64 1.58 -0.44 10.78
C PHE A 64 2.89 0.22 11.21
N SER A 65 2.85 1.46 11.73
CA SER A 65 4.05 2.12 12.27
C SER A 65 4.70 1.33 13.40
N LYS A 66 3.90 0.76 14.31
CA LYS A 66 4.37 -0.15 15.38
C LYS A 66 4.97 -1.43 14.78
N THR A 67 4.36 -1.94 13.70
CA THR A 67 4.85 -3.12 12.99
C THR A 67 6.21 -2.86 12.33
N VAL A 68 6.40 -1.70 11.70
CA VAL A 68 7.69 -1.28 11.13
C VAL A 68 8.74 -1.11 12.23
N ALA A 69 8.40 -0.44 13.33
CA ALA A 69 9.30 -0.19 14.45
C ALA A 69 9.78 -1.49 15.15
N SER A 70 8.92 -2.49 15.23
CA SER A 70 9.23 -3.81 15.81
C SER A 70 9.91 -4.78 14.84
N ASN A 71 9.96 -4.47 13.54
CA ASN A 71 10.58 -5.32 12.55
C ASN A 71 12.12 -5.17 12.57
N ARG A 72 12.83 -6.23 12.98
CA ARG A 72 14.29 -6.26 13.10
C ARG A 72 15.07 -5.88 11.82
N LEU A 73 14.50 -6.14 10.64
CA LEU A 73 15.17 -5.88 9.36
C LEU A 73 14.93 -4.46 8.86
N LEU A 74 13.77 -3.88 9.19
CA LEU A 74 13.33 -2.61 8.62
C LEU A 74 13.45 -1.42 9.58
N SER A 75 13.36 -1.65 10.90
CA SER A 75 13.27 -0.58 11.89
C SER A 75 14.44 0.40 11.84
N ASN A 76 15.68 -0.10 11.83
CA ASN A 76 16.89 0.72 11.78
C ASN A 76 16.93 1.56 10.50
N LYS A 77 16.56 0.96 9.36
CA LYS A 77 16.54 1.63 8.06
C LYS A 77 15.45 2.70 8.00
N ALA A 78 14.24 2.37 8.43
CA ALA A 78 13.11 3.29 8.48
C ALA A 78 13.40 4.50 9.39
N CYS A 79 14.06 4.27 10.53
CA CYS A 79 14.50 5.33 11.44
C CYS A 79 15.60 6.19 10.79
N ALA A 80 16.67 5.58 10.30
CA ALA A 80 17.80 6.29 9.71
C ALA A 80 17.42 7.12 8.48
N GLN A 81 16.41 6.68 7.73
CA GLN A 81 15.92 7.35 6.52
C GLN A 81 14.68 8.22 6.76
N ASN A 82 14.27 8.42 8.01
CA ASN A 82 13.14 9.27 8.38
C ASN A 82 11.84 8.91 7.64
N LEU A 83 11.43 7.64 7.71
CA LEU A 83 10.14 7.19 7.19
C LEU A 83 8.99 7.85 7.97
N MET A 84 8.11 8.55 7.26
CA MET A 84 6.91 9.16 7.83
C MET A 84 5.68 8.35 7.40
N ILE A 85 4.87 7.91 8.35
CA ILE A 85 3.65 7.14 8.08
C ILE A 85 2.45 8.00 8.44
N CYS A 86 1.47 8.06 7.53
CA CYS A 86 0.22 8.80 7.67
C CYS A 86 -0.98 7.85 7.57
N VAL A 87 -2.09 8.22 8.19
CA VAL A 87 -3.39 7.58 7.98
C VAL A 87 -4.24 8.39 6.99
N LYS A 88 -5.13 7.74 6.24
CA LYS A 88 -6.05 8.48 5.33
C LYS A 88 -6.93 9.46 6.11
N THR A 89 -7.23 10.61 5.52
CA THR A 89 -7.98 11.71 6.16
C THR A 89 -9.39 11.28 6.58
N PHE A 90 -10.03 10.40 5.82
CA PHE A 90 -11.41 9.96 6.06
C PHE A 90 -11.56 8.87 7.13
N HIS A 91 -10.45 8.35 7.68
CA HIS A 91 -10.49 7.45 8.84
C HIS A 91 -10.56 8.20 10.18
N ARG A 92 -10.75 9.53 10.17
CA ARG A 92 -10.80 10.36 11.38
C ARG A 92 -11.77 9.84 12.45
N TYR A 93 -12.89 9.25 12.06
CA TYR A 93 -13.88 8.69 13.02
C TYR A 93 -13.49 7.32 13.60
N ALA A 94 -12.59 6.58 12.95
CA ALA A 94 -12.13 5.27 13.41
C ALA A 94 -10.94 5.36 14.39
N HIS A 95 -10.37 6.56 14.57
CA HIS A 95 -9.19 6.77 15.40
C HIS A 95 -9.46 7.81 16.50
N ASN A 96 -8.84 7.61 17.66
CA ASN A 96 -8.89 8.59 18.73
C ASN A 96 -8.10 9.88 18.37
N CYS A 97 -8.37 10.96 19.10
CA CYS A 97 -7.74 12.27 18.86
C CYS A 97 -6.20 12.21 18.87
N LEU A 98 -5.60 11.45 19.79
CA LEU A 98 -4.14 11.31 19.87
C LEU A 98 -3.55 10.65 18.63
N CYS A 99 -4.21 9.63 18.08
CA CYS A 99 -3.81 9.02 16.82
C CYS A 99 -3.88 10.03 15.67
N GLN A 100 -4.93 10.84 15.62
CA GLN A 100 -5.07 11.88 14.60
C GLN A 100 -3.97 12.93 14.68
N LEU A 101 -3.61 13.39 15.87
CA LEU A 101 -2.52 14.37 16.04
C LEU A 101 -1.16 13.84 15.55
N ASN A 102 -0.92 12.53 15.69
CA ASN A 102 0.35 11.92 15.30
C ASN A 102 0.42 11.48 13.83
N PHE A 103 -0.71 11.05 13.24
CA PHE A 103 -0.71 10.37 11.94
C PHE A 103 -1.54 11.08 10.86
N HIS A 104 -2.28 12.14 11.19
CA HIS A 104 -3.13 12.80 10.20
C HIS A 104 -2.27 13.62 9.21
N PRO A 105 -2.55 13.57 7.90
CA PRO A 105 -1.72 14.20 6.86
C PRO A 105 -1.51 15.71 7.06
N LEU A 106 -2.51 16.42 7.59
CA LEU A 106 -2.40 17.85 7.91
C LEU A 106 -1.27 18.18 8.89
N TYR A 107 -0.89 17.25 9.76
CA TYR A 107 0.16 17.46 10.75
C TYR A 107 1.51 16.86 10.33
N ILE A 108 1.58 16.23 9.15
CA ILE A 108 2.80 15.58 8.65
C ILE A 108 3.37 16.41 7.49
N PRO A 109 4.55 17.03 7.68
CA PRO A 109 5.20 17.82 6.63
C PRO A 109 5.39 17.01 5.35
N GLY A 110 5.13 17.65 4.20
CA GLY A 110 5.30 17.04 2.88
C GLY A 110 4.07 16.27 2.36
N SER A 111 3.03 16.07 3.17
CA SER A 111 1.78 15.40 2.73
C SER A 111 0.90 16.26 1.80
N GLY A 112 1.15 17.58 1.76
CA GLY A 112 0.35 18.52 1.00
C GLY A 112 -1.14 18.53 1.40
N LEU A 113 -2.01 18.86 0.44
CA LEU A 113 -3.47 18.77 0.60
C LEU A 113 -4.02 17.39 0.19
N SER A 114 -3.16 16.36 0.15
CA SER A 114 -3.57 15.02 -0.24
C SER A 114 -4.49 14.40 0.80
N ASP A 115 -5.60 13.81 0.34
CA ASP A 115 -6.49 13.02 1.18
C ASP A 115 -6.05 11.55 1.31
N LEU A 116 -4.96 11.18 0.61
CA LEU A 116 -4.38 9.84 0.51
C LEU A 116 -5.36 8.79 -0.06
N LYS A 117 -6.35 9.21 -0.86
CA LYS A 117 -7.30 8.30 -1.54
C LYS A 117 -6.86 7.84 -2.94
N GLN A 118 -5.68 8.26 -3.41
CA GLN A 118 -5.18 7.93 -4.75
C GLN A 118 -5.29 6.43 -5.08
N MET A 119 -4.99 5.56 -4.11
CA MET A 119 -5.10 4.11 -4.29
C MET A 119 -6.53 3.64 -4.55
N GLU A 120 -7.52 4.20 -3.85
CA GLU A 120 -8.93 3.86 -4.09
C GLU A 120 -9.34 4.26 -5.51
N HIS A 121 -8.95 5.45 -5.97
CA HIS A 121 -9.23 5.88 -7.34
C HIS A 121 -8.60 4.96 -8.39
N MET A 122 -7.35 4.52 -8.18
CA MET A 122 -6.69 3.62 -9.12
C MET A 122 -7.30 2.21 -9.11
N PHE A 123 -7.67 1.68 -7.94
CA PHE A 123 -8.39 0.40 -7.87
C PHE A 123 -9.79 0.50 -8.48
N LEU A 124 -10.50 1.61 -8.27
CA LEU A 124 -11.79 1.88 -8.92
C LEU A 124 -11.65 1.91 -10.44
N ALA A 125 -10.64 2.61 -10.97
CA ALA A 125 -10.38 2.64 -12.42
C ALA A 125 -10.02 1.25 -12.96
N SER A 126 -9.33 0.41 -12.19
CA SER A 126 -9.00 -0.95 -12.61
C SER A 126 -10.24 -1.85 -12.80
N ASN A 127 -11.38 -1.51 -12.20
CA ASN A 127 -12.62 -2.27 -12.34
C ASN A 127 -13.09 -2.39 -13.79
N ASP A 128 -12.79 -1.40 -14.62
CA ASP A 128 -13.12 -1.42 -16.06
C ASP A 128 -12.43 -2.60 -16.77
N THR A 129 -11.27 -3.03 -16.25
CA THR A 129 -10.50 -4.16 -16.79
C THR A 129 -10.70 -5.47 -16.03
N THR A 130 -11.38 -5.44 -14.88
CA THR A 130 -11.57 -6.60 -14.00
C THR A 130 -12.31 -7.74 -14.71
N CYS A 131 -13.36 -7.45 -15.50
CA CYS A 131 -14.08 -8.48 -16.25
C CYS A 131 -13.19 -9.20 -17.28
N LEU A 132 -12.26 -8.48 -17.91
CA LEU A 132 -11.31 -9.09 -18.84
C LEU A 132 -10.33 -9.97 -18.06
N ILE A 133 -9.75 -9.44 -16.99
CA ILE A 133 -8.69 -10.09 -16.22
C ILE A 133 -9.18 -11.33 -15.46
N CYS A 134 -10.37 -11.28 -14.83
CA CYS A 134 -10.87 -12.34 -13.94
C CYS A 134 -11.08 -13.70 -14.61
N TYR A 135 -11.32 -13.73 -15.92
CA TYR A 135 -11.53 -14.97 -16.68
C TYR A 135 -10.35 -15.31 -17.62
N THR A 136 -9.29 -14.49 -17.63
CA THR A 136 -8.10 -14.77 -18.43
C THR A 136 -7.26 -15.89 -17.81
N SER A 137 -6.67 -16.73 -18.65
CA SER A 137 -5.59 -17.62 -18.20
C SER A 137 -4.42 -16.77 -17.70
N THR A 138 -3.57 -17.34 -16.82
CA THR A 138 -2.36 -16.64 -16.34
C THR A 138 -1.51 -16.10 -17.48
N PHE A 139 -1.44 -16.82 -18.61
CA PHE A 139 -0.72 -16.38 -19.80
C PHE A 139 -1.31 -15.09 -20.39
N HIS A 140 -2.62 -15.04 -20.61
CA HIS A 140 -3.28 -13.85 -21.17
C HIS A 140 -3.31 -12.68 -20.19
N TYR A 141 -3.37 -12.94 -18.88
CA TYR A 141 -3.21 -11.91 -17.85
C TYR A 141 -1.83 -11.24 -17.94
N MET A 142 -0.76 -12.04 -18.04
CA MET A 142 0.60 -11.51 -18.18
C MET A 142 0.76 -10.73 -19.48
N GLN A 143 0.21 -11.25 -20.59
CA GLN A 143 0.23 -10.57 -21.88
C GLN A 143 -0.50 -9.22 -21.83
N ALA A 144 -1.64 -9.14 -21.14
CA ALA A 144 -2.37 -7.89 -20.95
C ALA A 144 -1.58 -6.87 -20.11
N LEU A 145 -0.90 -7.32 -19.05
CA LEU A 145 -0.04 -6.45 -18.24
C LEU A 145 1.17 -5.90 -19.00
N ASP A 146 1.71 -6.65 -19.98
CA ASP A 146 2.83 -6.18 -20.80
C ASP A 146 2.38 -5.22 -21.92
N LEU A 147 1.11 -5.25 -22.30
CA LEU A 147 0.54 -4.42 -23.38
C LEU A 147 0.15 -3.00 -22.93
N PHE A 148 -0.01 -2.77 -21.62
CA PHE A 148 -0.47 -1.50 -21.02
C PHE A 148 0.54 -0.97 -20.00
#